data_AF-A0A9D5LPV1-F1
#
_entry.id   AF-A0A9D5LPV1-F1
#
_cell.length_a   1.000
_cell.length_b   1.000
_cell.length_c   1.000
_cell.angle_alpha   90.00
_cell.angle_beta   90.00
_cell.angle_gamma   90.00
#
_symmetry.space_group_name_H-M   'P 1'
#
loop_
_entity.id
_entity.type
_entity.pdbx_description
1 polymer ?
#
loop_
_entity_poly.entity_id
_entity_poly.type
_entity_poly.pdbx_seq_one_letter_code
_entity_poly.pdbx_strand_id
1 'polypeptide(L)'
;MTQTTIIGKEISAPIWGGQQPAFLAPWSEIKKLGFKKRDRSFGHIIDDSGKDVPALFFMAAKNCCSLTDEQLNKCRFEWYVTTETLDEIAD
;
A
#
# COMPACT_ATOMS: atom_id res chain seq x y z
N MET A 1 -6.11 12.81 17.99
CA MET A 1 -5.50 12.58 16.67
C MET A 1 -6.47 11.71 15.90
N THR A 2 -7.09 12.22 14.85
CA THR A 2 -8.06 11.49 14.02
C THR A 2 -7.28 10.62 13.04
N GLN A 3 -7.36 9.30 13.20
CA GLN A 3 -6.77 8.34 12.26
C GLN A 3 -7.49 8.46 10.92
N THR A 4 -6.74 8.57 9.81
CA THR A 4 -7.37 8.61 8.47
C THR A 4 -7.95 7.23 8.20
N THR A 5 -9.28 7.13 8.16
CA THR A 5 -9.97 5.90 7.77
C THR A 5 -9.93 5.78 6.26
N ILE A 6 -9.27 4.74 5.76
CA ILE A 6 -9.26 4.37 4.34
C ILE A 6 -10.02 3.06 4.14
N ILE A 7 -10.63 2.89 2.96
CA ILE A 7 -11.44 1.70 2.64
C ILE A 7 -10.56 0.64 1.98
N GLY A 8 -10.63 -0.60 2.47
CA GLY A 8 -9.85 -1.72 1.94
C GLY A 8 -9.99 -2.96 2.81
N LYS A 9 -9.11 -3.93 2.57
CA LYS A 9 -9.03 -5.16 3.37
C LYS A 9 -7.59 -5.45 3.80
N GLU A 10 -7.46 -6.02 4.99
CA GLU A 10 -6.19 -6.58 5.44
C GLU A 10 -5.91 -7.89 4.70
N ILE A 11 -4.68 -8.05 4.21
CA ILE A 11 -4.22 -9.25 3.50
C ILE A 11 -2.86 -9.69 4.05
N SER A 12 -2.49 -10.93 3.74
CA SER A 12 -1.12 -11.42 3.90
C SER A 12 -0.44 -11.36 2.53
N ALA A 13 0.62 -10.55 2.41
CA ALA A 13 1.28 -10.30 1.14
C ALA A 13 2.74 -10.79 1.13
N PRO A 14 3.24 -11.33 0.02
CA PRO A 14 4.63 -11.83 -0.08
C PRO A 14 5.61 -10.64 -0.21
N ILE A 15 6.19 -10.23 0.91
CA ILE A 15 7.13 -9.11 1.01
C ILE A 15 8.46 -9.63 1.55
N TRP A 16 9.55 -9.35 0.79
CA TRP A 16 10.93 -9.71 1.16
C TRP A 16 11.14 -11.18 1.57
N GLY A 17 10.48 -12.10 0.87
CA GLY A 17 10.60 -13.54 1.10
C GLY A 17 9.78 -14.08 2.28
N GLY A 18 8.95 -13.24 2.91
CA GLY A 18 8.00 -13.64 3.94
C GLY A 18 6.58 -13.16 3.64
N GLN A 19 5.60 -13.72 4.36
CA GLN A 19 4.23 -13.22 4.35
C GLN A 19 4.09 -12.13 5.42
N GLN A 20 3.80 -10.90 5.00
CA GLN A 20 3.66 -9.75 5.89
C GLN A 20 2.22 -9.21 5.83
N PRO A 21 1.67 -8.72 6.96
CA PRO A 21 0.39 -8.02 6.95
C PRO A 21 0.48 -6.76 6.08
N ALA A 22 -0.48 -6.59 5.18
CA ALA A 22 -0.59 -5.43 4.32
C ALA A 22 -2.05 -5.02 4.15
N PHE A 23 -2.28 -3.76 3.78
CA PHE A 23 -3.62 -3.26 3.52
C PHE A 23 -3.85 -3.08 2.03
N LEU A 24 -4.71 -3.92 1.46
CA LEU A 24 -5.13 -3.83 0.06
C LEU A 24 -6.25 -2.81 -0.07
N ALA A 25 -6.01 -1.76 -0.84
CA ALA A 25 -6.96 -0.68 -1.08
C ALA A 25 -6.76 -0.10 -2.48
N PRO A 26 -7.79 0.51 -3.09
CA PRO A 26 -7.59 1.26 -4.33
C PRO A 26 -6.67 2.48 -4.07
N TRP A 27 -5.99 2.94 -5.11
CA TRP A 27 -5.04 4.04 -5.10
C TRP A 27 -5.68 5.33 -4.60
N SER A 28 -6.96 5.54 -4.93
CA SER A 28 -7.76 6.67 -4.44
C SER A 28 -7.84 6.74 -2.91
N GLU A 29 -7.69 5.61 -2.22
CA GLU A 29 -7.64 5.51 -0.77
C GLU A 29 -6.20 5.61 -0.26
N ILE A 30 -5.25 4.89 -0.87
CA ILE A 30 -3.83 4.91 -0.49
C ILE A 30 -3.26 6.34 -0.54
N LYS A 31 -3.57 7.09 -1.60
CA LYS A 31 -3.04 8.46 -1.79
C LYS A 31 -3.56 9.45 -0.74
N LYS A 32 -4.68 9.18 -0.06
CA LYS A 32 -5.17 10.01 1.06
C LYS A 32 -4.20 10.00 2.24
N LEU A 33 -3.37 8.96 2.35
CA LEU A 33 -2.30 8.88 3.36
C LEU A 33 -1.11 9.79 3.02
N GLY A 34 -1.03 10.28 1.78
CA GLY A 34 0.06 11.14 1.30
C GLY A 34 1.10 10.43 0.44
N PHE A 35 0.91 9.14 0.17
CA PHE A 35 1.78 8.40 -0.74
C PHE A 35 1.73 9.01 -2.13
N LYS A 36 2.88 9.00 -2.80
CA LYS A 36 3.00 9.40 -4.20
C LYS A 36 3.23 8.17 -5.06
N LYS A 37 2.82 8.25 -6.32
CA LYS A 37 3.06 7.24 -7.34
C LYS A 37 4.50 6.74 -7.27
N ARG A 38 5.49 7.65 -7.25
CA ARG A 38 6.93 7.31 -7.21
C ARG A 38 7.37 6.47 -6.00
N ASP A 39 6.61 6.44 -4.91
CA ASP A 39 6.93 5.66 -3.71
C ASP A 39 6.64 4.16 -3.90
N ARG A 40 6.04 3.77 -5.03
CA ARG A 40 5.72 2.37 -5.34
C ARG A 40 6.95 1.48 -5.45
N SER A 41 6.78 0.24 -5.02
CA SER A 41 7.56 -0.94 -5.38
C SER A 41 6.68 -1.93 -6.15
N PHE A 42 7.27 -2.69 -7.06
CA PHE A 42 6.54 -3.69 -7.84
C PHE A 42 6.57 -5.06 -7.14
N GLY A 43 5.48 -5.80 -7.23
CA GLY A 43 5.41 -7.17 -6.75
C GLY A 43 4.16 -7.88 -7.28
N HIS A 44 3.82 -8.99 -6.63
CA HIS A 44 2.64 -9.78 -6.92
C HIS A 44 1.96 -10.17 -5.60
N ILE A 45 0.65 -10.40 -5.66
CA ILE A 45 -0.12 -10.99 -4.56
C ILE A 45 -0.91 -12.18 -5.09
N ILE A 46 -1.27 -13.09 -4.20
CA ILE A 46 -2.26 -14.12 -4.48
C ILE A 46 -3.62 -13.58 -4.05
N ASP A 47 -4.56 -13.48 -4.98
CA ASP A 47 -5.92 -13.05 -4.67
C ASP A 47 -6.74 -14.16 -4.00
N ASP A 48 -7.98 -13.84 -3.62
CA ASP A 48 -8.87 -14.80 -2.93
C ASP A 48 -9.23 -16.01 -3.82
N SER A 49 -9.01 -15.93 -5.13
CA SER A 49 -9.22 -17.03 -6.08
C SER A 49 -7.97 -17.92 -6.26
N GLY A 50 -6.86 -17.59 -5.59
CA GLY A 50 -5.59 -18.28 -5.74
C GLY A 50 -4.79 -17.85 -6.97
N LYS A 51 -5.19 -16.75 -7.63
CA LYS A 51 -4.50 -16.25 -8.82
C LYS A 51 -3.38 -15.30 -8.43
N ASP A 52 -2.25 -15.43 -9.12
CA ASP A 52 -1.16 -14.46 -9.07
C ASP A 52 -1.54 -13.17 -9.83
N VAL A 53 -1.49 -12.04 -9.13
CA VAL A 53 -1.89 -10.73 -9.65
C VAL A 53 -0.77 -9.72 -9.40
N PRO A 54 -0.33 -8.97 -10.43
CA PRO A 54 0.60 -7.86 -10.25
C PRO A 54 0.04 -6.82 -9.28
N ALA A 55 0.90 -6.29 -8.41
CA ALA A 55 0.50 -5.29 -7.43
C ALA A 55 1.59 -4.25 -7.20
N LEU A 56 1.17 -3.07 -6.78
CA LEU A 56 2.03 -1.97 -6.37
C LEU A 56 2.02 -1.87 -4.84
N PHE A 57 3.20 -1.87 -4.26
CA PHE A 57 3.44 -1.85 -2.82
C PHE A 57 3.97 -0.50 -2.38
N PHE A 58 3.48 -0.02 -1.24
CA PHE A 58 3.86 1.27 -0.66
C PHE A 58 4.23 1.06 0.80
N MET A 59 5.47 1.38 1.16
CA MET A 59 6.01 1.19 2.51
C MET A 59 5.84 2.47 3.32
N ALA A 60 5.06 2.41 4.40
CA ALA A 60 4.95 3.47 5.40
C ALA A 60 6.13 3.42 6.38
N ALA A 61 7.33 3.69 5.88
CA ALA A 61 8.54 3.76 6.69
C ALA A 61 9.30 5.07 6.47
N LYS A 62 9.91 5.55 7.56
CA LYS A 62 10.73 6.75 7.54
C LYS A 62 11.90 6.58 6.56
N ASN A 63 12.14 7.59 5.73
CA ASN A 63 13.16 7.60 4.66
C ASN A 63 12.91 6.66 3.47
N CYS A 64 11.82 5.88 3.45
CA CYS A 64 11.47 5.00 2.34
C CYS A 64 10.34 5.56 1.44
N CYS A 65 9.67 6.62 1.88
CA CYS A 65 8.52 7.20 1.18
C CYS A 65 8.47 8.72 1.32
N SER A 66 7.56 9.36 0.59
CA SER A 66 7.35 10.81 0.62
C SER A 66 6.52 11.29 1.82
N LEU A 67 6.18 10.39 2.76
CA LEU A 67 5.30 10.71 3.90
C LEU A 67 6.02 11.57 4.95
N THR A 68 5.30 12.55 5.49
CA THR A 68 5.74 13.28 6.69
C THR A 68 5.59 12.43 7.94
N ASP A 69 6.26 12.81 9.03
CA ASP A 69 6.09 12.14 10.33
C ASP A 69 4.60 12.13 10.78
N GLU A 70 3.84 13.18 10.49
CA GLU A 70 2.41 13.23 10.80
C GLU A 70 1.58 12.24 9.96
N GLN A 71 1.92 12.08 8.68
CA GLN A 71 1.26 11.12 7.78
C GLN A 71 1.63 9.68 8.13
N LEU A 72 2.90 9.42 8.48
CA LEU A 72 3.35 8.12 8.98
C LEU A 72 2.58 7.72 10.24
N ASN A 73 2.36 8.65 11.18
CA ASN A 73 1.58 8.39 12.39
C ASN A 73 0.09 8.08 12.12
N LYS A 74 -0.43 8.39 10.92
CA LYS A 74 -1.80 8.04 10.51
C LYS A 74 -1.87 6.66 9.85
N CYS A 75 -0.73 6.10 9.46
CA CYS A 75 -0.65 4.77 8.86
C CYS A 75 -0.81 3.69 9.95
N ARG A 76 -1.78 2.78 9.76
CA ARG A 76 -1.99 1.62 10.65
C ARG A 76 -1.10 0.43 10.29
N PHE A 77 -0.80 0.28 9.00
CA PHE A 77 0.02 -0.79 8.45
C PHE A 77 1.35 -0.23 7.95
N GLU A 78 2.39 -1.08 7.98
CA GLU A 78 3.67 -0.77 7.35
C GLU A 78 3.58 -0.86 5.82
N TRP A 79 2.71 -1.72 5.30
CA TRP A 79 2.57 -1.96 3.86
C TRP A 79 1.15 -1.71 3.37
N TYR A 80 1.04 -0.94 2.29
CA TYR A 80 -0.20 -0.72 1.54
C TYR A 80 -0.03 -1.25 0.13
N VAL A 81 -1.08 -1.82 -0.42
CA VAL A 81 -1.05 -2.50 -1.71
C VAL A 81 -2.23 -2.06 -2.55
N THR A 82 -2.02 -1.84 -3.85
CA THR A 82 -3.10 -1.80 -4.85
C THR A 82 -2.78 -2.77 -5.99
N THR A 83 -3.82 -3.36 -6.60
CA THR A 83 -3.70 -4.14 -7.84
C THR A 83 -3.86 -3.29 -9.09
N GLU A 84 -4.10 -1.97 -8.95
CA GLU A 84 -4.07 -1.04 -10.08
C GLU A 84 -2.65 -0.94 -10.66
N THR A 85 -2.60 -0.77 -11.97
CA THR A 85 -1.37 -0.66 -12.75
C THR A 85 -0.75 0.73 -12.63
N LEU A 86 0.49 0.85 -13.11
CA LEU A 86 1.20 2.13 -13.11
C LEU A 86 0.47 3.19 -13.94
N ASP A 87 -0.22 2.81 -15.02
CA ASP A 87 -0.94 3.76 -15.89
C ASP A 87 -2.27 4.22 -15.30
N GLU A 88 -2.88 3.41 -14.43
CA GLU A 88 -4.13 3.73 -13.74
C GLU A 88 -3.93 4.69 -12.57
N ILE A 89 -2.75 4.67 -11.93
CA ILE A 89 -2.46 5.54 -10.78
C ILE A 89 -1.83 6.88 -11.18
N ALA A 90 -2.25 7.94 -10.49
CA ALA A 90 -1.76 9.31 -10.67
C ALA A 90 -1.71 10.08 -9.34
N ASP A 91 -0.73 10.97 -9.20
CA ASP A 91 -0.61 11.89 -8.06
C ASP A 91 -1.78 12.88 -8.02
#